data_AF-A0A543EAE5-F1
#
_entry.id   AF-A0A543EAE5-F1
#
_cell.length_a   1.000
_cell.length_b   1.000
_cell.length_c   1.000
_cell.angle_alpha   90.00
_cell.angle_beta   90.00
_cell.angle_gamma   90.00
#
_symmetry.space_group_name_H-M   'P 1'
#
loop_
_entity.id
_entity.type
_entity.pdbx_description
1 polymer ?
#
loop_
_entity_poly.entity_id
_entity_poly.type
_entity_poly.pdbx_seq_one_letter_code
_entity_poly.pdbx_strand_id
1 'polypeptide(L)'
;MPLGRFGRPGLIGMAARTAVVAGTATAVSGAVAGHQQQKAYERQEQQAYEAQQQQAAMDAAAAQAVANAQYAAPAPAPAAPAAGGDDLMAKINQLAQLHAQGILSDEEFAAAKAKLLS
;
A
#
# COMPACT_ATOMS: atom_id res chain seq x y z
N MET A 1 76.31 3.28 -52.03
CA MET A 1 76.33 2.89 -50.60
C MET A 1 74.92 3.05 -50.03
N PRO A 2 74.51 2.23 -49.04
CA PRO A 2 73.22 1.54 -49.00
C PRO A 2 72.06 2.25 -48.27
N LEU A 3 70.87 1.66 -48.46
CA LEU A 3 69.53 2.01 -47.97
C LEU A 3 69.43 2.19 -46.44
N GLY A 4 68.95 3.36 -46.03
CA GLY A 4 68.51 3.66 -44.66
C GLY A 4 67.10 3.12 -44.41
N ARG A 5 67.03 2.08 -43.58
CA ARG A 5 65.83 1.36 -43.14
C ARG A 5 65.07 2.21 -42.10
N PHE A 6 63.93 2.77 -42.49
CA PHE A 6 62.99 3.43 -41.55
C PHE A 6 62.49 2.39 -40.54
N GLY A 7 62.72 2.71 -39.27
CA GLY A 7 62.38 1.89 -38.11
C GLY A 7 60.90 1.50 -38.12
N ARG A 8 60.66 0.19 -38.15
CA ARG A 8 59.35 -0.39 -37.86
C ARG A 8 58.94 0.08 -36.46
N PRO A 9 57.69 0.55 -36.24
CA PRO A 9 57.22 0.90 -34.91
C PRO A 9 57.34 -0.34 -34.02
N GLY A 10 58.30 -0.29 -33.08
CA GLY A 10 58.61 -1.41 -32.21
C GLY A 10 57.45 -1.70 -31.26
N LEU A 11 57.29 -2.98 -30.90
CA LEU A 11 56.32 -3.48 -29.92
C LEU A 11 56.37 -2.70 -28.59
N ILE A 12 57.51 -2.10 -28.28
CA ILE A 12 57.74 -1.25 -27.10
C ILE A 12 56.90 0.04 -27.15
N GLY A 13 56.74 0.65 -28.33
CA GLY A 13 55.88 1.84 -28.49
C GLY A 13 54.38 1.53 -28.34
N MET A 14 53.99 0.29 -28.63
CA MET A 14 52.60 -0.17 -28.47
C MET A 14 52.29 -0.48 -27.00
N ALA A 15 53.22 -1.12 -26.27
CA ALA A 15 53.05 -1.45 -24.85
C ALA A 15 53.03 -0.21 -23.93
N ALA A 16 53.83 0.82 -24.23
CA ALA A 16 53.82 2.06 -23.45
C ALA A 16 52.51 2.87 -23.64
N ARG A 17 51.96 2.90 -24.86
CA ARG A 17 50.69 3.59 -25.14
C ARG A 17 49.48 2.87 -24.55
N THR A 18 49.47 1.54 -24.48
CA THR A 18 48.40 0.81 -23.78
C THR A 18 48.45 1.00 -22.27
N ALA A 19 49.63 1.14 -21.66
CA ALA A 19 49.74 1.39 -20.21
C ALA A 19 49.17 2.76 -19.79
N VAL A 20 49.43 3.82 -20.57
CA VAL A 20 48.91 5.17 -20.28
C VAL A 20 47.40 5.25 -20.55
N VAL A 21 46.92 4.67 -21.65
CA VAL A 21 45.48 4.62 -21.98
C VAL A 21 44.73 3.72 -21.01
N ALA A 22 45.30 2.58 -20.58
CA ALA A 22 44.72 1.71 -19.58
C ALA A 22 44.70 2.36 -18.19
N GLY A 23 45.74 3.13 -17.81
CA GLY A 23 45.81 3.84 -16.53
C GLY A 23 44.74 4.93 -16.37
N THR A 24 44.36 5.61 -17.45
CA THR A 24 43.21 6.54 -17.44
C THR A 24 41.86 5.82 -17.58
N ALA A 25 41.84 4.65 -18.23
CA ALA A 25 40.63 3.85 -18.37
C ALA A 25 40.18 3.25 -17.02
N THR A 26 41.10 2.80 -16.16
CA THR A 26 40.75 2.36 -14.79
C THR A 26 40.31 3.51 -13.90
N ALA A 27 40.90 4.71 -14.03
CA ALA A 27 40.47 5.89 -13.26
C ALA A 27 39.05 6.35 -13.64
N VAL A 28 38.71 6.37 -14.94
CA VAL A 28 37.37 6.74 -15.41
C VAL A 28 36.34 5.63 -15.16
N SER A 29 36.72 4.36 -15.33
CA SER A 29 35.82 3.22 -15.04
C SER A 29 35.53 3.10 -13.54
N GLY A 30 36.52 3.37 -12.69
CA GLY A 30 36.34 3.46 -11.25
C GLY A 30 35.44 4.64 -10.83
N ALA A 31 35.59 5.79 -11.48
CA ALA A 31 34.72 6.95 -11.25
C ALA A 31 33.26 6.69 -11.66
N VAL A 32 33.02 6.04 -12.81
CA VAL A 32 31.67 5.69 -13.25
C VAL A 32 31.07 4.57 -12.39
N ALA A 33 31.85 3.57 -11.98
CA ALA A 33 31.39 2.53 -11.06
C ALA A 33 31.05 3.10 -9.68
N GLY A 34 31.87 4.01 -9.15
CA GLY A 34 31.60 4.73 -7.90
C GLY A 34 30.35 5.61 -8.01
N HIS A 35 30.20 6.32 -9.13
CA HIS A 35 29.02 7.16 -9.35
C HIS A 35 27.73 6.33 -9.51
N GLN A 36 27.78 5.16 -10.16
CA GLN A 36 26.64 4.25 -10.22
C GLN A 36 26.29 3.66 -8.85
N GLN A 37 27.28 3.28 -8.05
CA GLN A 37 27.05 2.80 -6.68
C GLN A 37 26.41 3.89 -5.83
N GLN A 38 26.93 5.13 -5.91
CA GLN A 38 26.37 6.26 -5.18
C GLN A 38 24.92 6.54 -5.58
N LYS A 39 24.61 6.49 -6.88
CA LYS A 39 23.23 6.61 -7.39
C LYS A 39 22.31 5.47 -6.94
N ALA A 40 22.85 4.27 -6.76
CA ALA A 40 22.09 3.13 -6.26
C ALA A 40 21.79 3.29 -4.76
N TYR A 41 22.76 3.74 -3.96
CA TYR A 41 22.56 4.09 -2.55
C TYR A 41 21.54 5.21 -2.40
N GLU A 42 21.65 6.29 -3.18
CA GLU A 42 20.68 7.40 -3.15
C GLU A 42 19.26 6.94 -3.50
N ARG A 43 19.08 6.06 -4.49
CA ARG A 43 17.75 5.50 -4.79
C ARG A 43 17.22 4.63 -3.66
N GLN A 44 18.08 3.85 -3.01
CA GLN A 44 17.68 3.00 -1.91
C GLN A 44 17.27 3.83 -0.69
N GLU A 45 18.02 4.89 -0.37
CA GLU A 45 17.65 5.86 0.67
C GLU A 45 16.34 6.57 0.35
N GLN A 46 16.13 7.02 -0.89
CA GLN A 46 14.89 7.66 -1.31
C GLN A 46 13.69 6.71 -1.13
N GLN A 47 13.81 5.45 -1.56
CA GLN A 47 12.75 4.46 -1.37
C GLN A 47 12.47 4.17 0.10
N ALA A 48 13.51 4.09 0.94
CA ALA A 48 13.34 3.91 2.37
C ALA A 48 12.62 5.11 3.02
N TYR A 49 12.94 6.32 2.57
CA TYR A 49 12.32 7.55 3.06
C TYR A 49 10.84 7.65 2.65
N GLU A 50 10.51 7.31 1.41
CA GLU A 50 9.11 7.25 0.93
C GLU A 50 8.30 6.19 1.68
N ALA A 51 8.86 5.00 1.90
CA ALA A 51 8.20 3.94 2.66
C ALA A 51 7.93 4.37 4.12
N GLN A 52 8.90 5.02 4.76
CA GLN A 52 8.73 5.54 6.12
C GLN A 52 7.66 6.64 6.18
N GLN A 53 7.61 7.51 5.17
CA GLN A 53 6.61 8.58 5.12
C GLN A 53 5.18 8.03 4.92
N GLN A 54 5.01 7.01 4.08
CA GLN A 54 3.72 6.33 3.93
C GLN A 54 3.27 5.67 5.24
N GLN A 55 4.19 5.01 5.96
CA GLN A 55 3.86 4.36 7.21
C GLN A 55 3.47 5.37 8.30
N ALA A 56 4.18 6.49 8.41
CA ALA A 56 3.83 7.57 9.33
C ALA A 56 2.46 8.20 9.01
N ALA A 57 2.12 8.36 7.72
CA ALA A 57 0.82 8.86 7.31
C ALA A 57 -0.32 7.89 7.67
N MET A 58 -0.11 6.58 7.54
CA MET A 58 -1.08 5.56 7.95
C MET A 58 -1.28 5.54 9.47
N ASP A 59 -0.22 5.63 10.26
CA ASP A 59 -0.31 5.68 11.73
C ASP A 59 -1.09 6.92 12.21
N ALA A 60 -0.82 8.08 11.60
CA ALA A 60 -1.54 9.31 11.92
C ALA A 60 -3.04 9.22 11.59
N ALA A 61 -3.38 8.63 10.43
CA ALA A 61 -4.76 8.41 10.03
C ALA A 61 -5.48 7.40 10.96
N ALA A 62 -4.79 6.32 11.35
CA ALA A 62 -5.32 5.33 12.28
C ALA A 62 -5.58 5.95 13.67
N ALA A 63 -4.67 6.78 14.19
CA ALA A 63 -4.86 7.47 15.46
C ALA A 63 -6.09 8.40 15.46
N GLN A 64 -6.33 9.12 14.36
CA GLN A 64 -7.53 9.95 14.22
C GLN A 64 -8.82 9.12 14.16
N ALA A 65 -8.80 7.96 13.51
CA ALA A 65 -9.96 7.07 13.46
C ALA A 65 -10.32 6.52 14.85
N VAL A 66 -9.32 6.13 15.66
CA VAL A 66 -9.54 5.66 17.04
C VAL A 66 -10.06 6.78 17.94
N ALA A 67 -9.51 8.00 17.81
CA ALA A 67 -9.99 9.16 18.57
C ALA A 67 -11.47 9.47 18.27
N ASN A 68 -11.90 9.44 17.00
CA ASN A 68 -13.31 9.65 16.66
C ASN A 68 -14.23 8.54 17.16
N ALA A 69 -13.78 7.28 17.16
CA ALA A 69 -14.56 6.17 17.71
C ALA A 69 -14.76 6.32 19.23
N GLN A 70 -13.80 6.91 19.94
CA GLN A 70 -13.86 7.07 21.40
C GLN A 70 -14.80 8.21 21.84
N TYR A 71 -14.99 9.25 21.01
CA TYR A 71 -16.01 10.29 21.25
C TYR A 71 -17.43 9.88 20.83
N ALA A 72 -17.58 8.77 20.10
CA ALA A 72 -18.87 8.13 19.83
C ALA A 72 -19.23 7.07 20.88
N ALA A 73 -18.52 7.01 22.01
CA ALA A 73 -18.99 6.27 23.17
C ALA A 73 -20.35 6.86 23.59
N PRO A 74 -21.45 6.08 23.50
CA PRO A 74 -22.74 6.57 23.96
C PRO A 74 -22.60 6.90 25.44
N ALA A 75 -22.94 8.14 25.81
CA ALA A 75 -23.25 8.46 27.19
C ALA A 75 -24.20 7.36 27.72
N PRO A 76 -24.06 6.86 28.96
CA PRO A 76 -24.98 5.90 29.51
C PRO A 76 -26.37 6.49 29.38
N ALA A 77 -27.15 5.96 28.43
CA ALA A 77 -28.49 6.43 28.18
C ALA A 77 -29.27 6.18 29.48
N PRO A 78 -30.04 7.17 30.00
CA PRO A 78 -31.05 6.86 30.99
C PRO A 78 -31.89 5.73 30.40
N ALA A 79 -32.07 4.66 31.18
CA ALA A 79 -32.79 3.46 30.75
C ALA A 79 -34.08 3.87 30.02
N ALA A 80 -34.09 3.74 28.71
CA ALA A 80 -35.29 3.94 27.92
C ALA A 80 -36.27 2.84 28.36
N PRO A 81 -37.55 3.18 28.63
CA PRO A 81 -38.54 2.17 28.90
C PRO A 81 -38.56 1.19 27.73
N ALA A 82 -38.53 -0.10 28.05
CA ALA A 82 -38.40 -1.18 27.09
C ALA A 82 -39.43 -1.03 25.96
N ALA A 83 -38.97 -0.63 24.78
CA ALA A 83 -39.75 -0.59 23.53
C ALA A 83 -40.03 -1.99 22.96
N GLY A 84 -40.03 -3.03 23.80
CA GLY A 84 -40.19 -4.41 23.35
C GLY A 84 -41.62 -4.74 22.88
N GLY A 85 -42.63 -4.06 23.42
CA GLY A 85 -44.04 -4.30 23.09
C GLY A 85 -44.47 -3.65 21.78
N ASP A 86 -44.09 -2.39 21.57
CA ASP A 86 -44.50 -1.62 20.39
C ASP A 86 -43.77 -2.10 19.13
N ASP A 87 -42.48 -2.47 19.24
CA ASP A 87 -41.72 -3.04 18.12
C ASP A 87 -42.29 -4.39 17.65
N LEU A 88 -42.82 -5.21 18.57
CA LEU A 88 -43.44 -6.47 18.21
C LEU A 88 -44.70 -6.25 17.37
N MET A 89 -45.55 -5.32 17.81
CA MET A 89 -46.79 -4.99 17.11
C MET A 89 -46.50 -4.33 15.75
N ALA A 90 -45.46 -3.49 15.67
CA ALA A 90 -45.00 -2.90 14.41
C ALA A 90 -44.53 -3.98 13.41
N LYS A 91 -43.76 -4.97 13.87
CA LYS A 91 -43.30 -6.10 13.04
C LYS A 91 -44.46 -6.99 12.55
N ILE A 92 -45.45 -7.25 13.41
CA ILE A 92 -46.65 -8.02 13.02
C ILE A 92 -47.43 -7.27 11.93
N ASN A 93 -47.58 -5.95 12.04
CA ASN A 93 -48.25 -5.14 11.01
C ASN A 93 -47.49 -5.12 9.69
N GLN A 94 -46.15 -5.05 9.72
CA GLN A 94 -45.33 -5.09 8.51
C GLN A 94 -45.47 -6.43 7.77
N LEU A 95 -45.49 -7.55 8.49
CA LEU A 95 -45.73 -8.87 7.91
C LEU A 95 -47.13 -8.97 7.27
N ALA A 96 -48.16 -8.40 7.91
CA ALA A 96 -49.52 -8.40 7.37
C ALA A 96 -49.62 -7.58 6.08
N GLN A 97 -48.91 -6.45 5.99
CA GLN A 97 -48.85 -5.66 4.76
C GLN A 97 -48.17 -6.42 3.62
N LEU A 98 -47.06 -7.10 3.90
CA LEU A 98 -46.35 -7.88 2.88
C LEU A 98 -47.15 -9.09 2.41
N HIS A 99 -47.92 -9.73 3.31
CA HIS A 99 -48.86 -10.79 2.96
C HIS A 99 -50.03 -10.28 2.11
N ALA A 100 -50.62 -9.13 2.47
CA ALA A 100 -51.68 -8.50 1.68
C ALA A 100 -51.22 -8.04 0.29
N GLN A 101 -49.92 -7.73 0.13
CA GLN A 101 -49.29 -7.45 -1.16
C GLN A 101 -48.97 -8.71 -1.97
N GLY A 102 -49.20 -9.91 -1.41
CA GLY A 102 -48.88 -11.18 -2.04
C GLY A 102 -47.37 -11.48 -2.10
N ILE A 103 -46.55 -10.76 -1.31
CA ILE A 103 -45.10 -10.94 -1.26
C ILE A 103 -44.74 -12.14 -0.37
N LEU A 104 -45.52 -12.39 0.69
CA LEU A 104 -45.44 -13.62 1.47
C LEU A 104 -46.64 -14.52 1.16
N SER A 105 -46.38 -15.81 1.09
CA SER A 105 -47.43 -16.83 1.10
C SER A 105 -48.07 -16.97 2.49
N ASP A 106 -49.27 -17.56 2.55
CA ASP A 106 -49.99 -17.82 3.81
C ASP A 106 -49.14 -18.64 4.81
N GLU A 107 -48.39 -19.62 4.30
CA GLU A 107 -47.52 -20.49 5.10
C GLU A 107 -46.35 -19.70 5.72
N GLU A 108 -45.71 -18.83 4.94
CA GLU A 108 -44.59 -18.02 5.42
C GLU A 108 -45.03 -16.95 6.43
N PHE A 109 -46.20 -16.34 6.23
CA PHE A 109 -46.77 -15.38 7.15
C PHE A 109 -47.08 -16.03 8.52
N ALA A 110 -47.69 -17.23 8.51
CA ALA A 110 -48.02 -17.96 9.74
C ALA A 110 -46.76 -18.35 10.53
N ALA A 111 -45.70 -18.83 9.84
CA ALA A 111 -44.43 -19.19 10.47
C ALA A 111 -43.72 -17.98 11.08
N ALA A 112 -43.69 -16.84 10.37
CA ALA A 112 -43.05 -15.61 10.85
C ALA A 112 -43.79 -15.02 12.06
N LYS A 113 -45.13 -15.05 12.06
CA LYS A 113 -45.94 -14.62 13.20
C LYS A 113 -45.76 -15.53 14.43
N ALA A 114 -45.70 -16.84 14.24
CA ALA A 114 -45.43 -17.78 15.33
C ALA A 114 -44.06 -17.54 15.95
N LYS A 115 -43.02 -17.29 15.13
CA LYS A 115 -41.66 -16.98 15.59
C LYS A 115 -41.55 -15.65 16.33
N LEU A 116 -42.44 -14.71 16.06
CA LEU A 116 -42.52 -13.43 16.79
C LEU A 116 -43.26 -13.57 18.12
N LEU A 117 -44.21 -14.49 18.23
CA LEU A 117 -45.05 -14.67 19.42
C LEU A 117 -44.59 -15.80 20.35
N SER A 118 -43.62 -16.62 19.92
CA SER A 118 -42.94 -17.64 20.72
C SER A 118 -41.90 -17.03 21.64
#